data_AF-A0A4Z2IRR6-F1
#
_entry.id   AF-A0A4Z2IRR6-F1
#
_cell.length_a   1.000
_cell.length_b   1.000
_cell.length_c   1.000
_cell.angle_alpha   90.00
_cell.angle_beta   90.00
_cell.angle_gamma   90.00
#
_symmetry.space_group_name_H-M   'P 1'
#
loop_
_entity.id
_entity.type
_entity.pdbx_description
1 polymer ?
#
loop_
_entity_poly.entity_id
_entity_poly.type
_entity_poly.pdbx_seq_one_letter_code
_entity_poly.pdbx_strand_id
1 'polypeptide(L)'
;MLFIQVHLMVAVVGRLFQKWFPAQPNLFYTFIWDKTDAYGQRVYGLSEAVVSVGFEYESCLDLILWEKRTAILQGYELDASNMGGWTLDKHHILDVQNGILYKGNGENIFISQQPPVISSIMGNGRRRSISCPSCNGQAEGNKLLAPLALACGADGSIFVGDFNYIRRIFPSGNVTSVMELR
;
A
#
# COMPACT_ATOMS: atom_id res chain seq x y z
N MET A 1 -32.31 -13.32 -13.80
CA MET A 1 -31.04 -13.55 -14.49
C MET A 1 -30.30 -14.60 -13.68
N LEU A 2 -30.17 -15.83 -14.18
CA LEU A 2 -29.47 -16.91 -13.47
C LEU A 2 -27.98 -16.77 -13.77
N PHE A 3 -27.15 -16.74 -12.73
CA PHE A 3 -25.71 -16.93 -12.89
C PHE A 3 -25.42 -18.43 -12.90
N ILE A 4 -24.51 -18.87 -13.76
CA ILE A 4 -24.24 -20.29 -14.00
C ILE A 4 -22.92 -20.73 -13.37
N GLN A 5 -21.95 -19.83 -13.31
CA GLN A 5 -20.60 -20.11 -12.85
C GLN A 5 -20.04 -18.92 -12.07
N VAL A 6 -19.24 -19.25 -11.06
CA VAL A 6 -18.50 -18.30 -10.23
C VAL A 6 -17.01 -18.57 -10.41
N HIS A 7 -16.26 -17.56 -10.79
CA HIS A 7 -14.82 -17.59 -10.98
C HIS A 7 -14.14 -16.95 -9.78
N LEU A 8 -13.08 -17.57 -9.29
CA LEU A 8 -12.26 -17.06 -8.19
C LEU A 8 -10.82 -16.96 -8.66
N MET A 9 -10.20 -15.80 -8.44
CA MET A 9 -8.77 -15.60 -8.58
C MET A 9 -8.22 -15.03 -7.27
N VAL A 10 -7.11 -15.59 -6.79
CA VAL A 10 -6.38 -15.06 -5.63
C VAL A 10 -4.93 -14.86 -6.05
N ALA A 11 -4.46 -13.61 -6.01
CA ALA A 11 -3.08 -13.26 -6.31
C ALA A 11 -2.36 -12.78 -5.03
N VAL A 12 -1.25 -13.43 -4.69
CA VAL A 12 -0.45 -13.18 -3.49
C VAL A 12 1.02 -13.33 -3.84
N VAL A 13 1.81 -12.27 -3.66
CA VAL A 13 3.28 -12.26 -3.83
C VAL A 13 3.75 -13.00 -5.09
N GLY A 14 3.18 -12.62 -6.24
CA GLY A 14 3.50 -13.19 -7.55
C GLY A 14 2.82 -14.53 -7.87
N ARG A 15 2.20 -15.22 -6.90
CA ARG A 15 1.41 -16.43 -7.14
C ARG A 15 0.01 -16.06 -7.61
N LEU A 16 -0.52 -16.83 -8.56
CA LEU A 16 -1.89 -16.72 -9.02
C LEU A 16 -2.60 -18.07 -8.84
N PHE A 17 -3.63 -18.08 -7.99
CA PHE A 17 -4.54 -19.20 -7.80
C PHE A 17 -5.83 -18.92 -8.54
N GLN A 18 -6.33 -19.89 -9.31
CA GLN A 18 -7.59 -19.77 -10.07
C GLN A 18 -8.46 -21.00 -9.84
N LYS A 19 -9.75 -20.78 -9.63
CA LYS A 19 -10.74 -21.85 -9.48
C LYS A 19 -12.11 -21.39 -9.94
N TRP A 20 -12.92 -22.30 -10.46
CA TRP A 20 -14.29 -22.05 -10.89
C TRP A 20 -15.24 -23.01 -10.21
N PHE A 21 -16.45 -22.52 -9.95
CA PHE A 21 -17.48 -23.23 -9.21
C PHE A 21 -18.81 -23.10 -9.95
N PRO A 22 -19.66 -24.14 -9.96
CA PRO A 22 -21.03 -23.99 -10.39
C PRO A 22 -21.79 -23.06 -9.43
N ALA A 23 -22.78 -22.34 -9.94
CA ALA A 23 -23.64 -21.50 -9.12
C ALA A 23 -24.39 -22.31 -8.05
N GLN A 24 -24.13 -22.01 -6.77
CA GLN A 24 -24.77 -22.67 -5.64
C GLN A 24 -25.12 -21.64 -4.54
N PRO A 25 -26.25 -21.81 -3.83
CA PRO A 25 -26.55 -21.01 -2.66
C PRO A 25 -25.45 -21.13 -1.59
N ASN A 26 -25.09 -20.02 -0.94
CA ASN A 26 -24.12 -19.97 0.16
C ASN A 26 -22.73 -20.56 -0.19
N LEU A 27 -22.30 -20.48 -1.45
CA LEU A 27 -20.98 -20.92 -1.88
C LEU A 27 -19.87 -20.16 -1.11
N PHE A 28 -18.94 -20.90 -0.52
CA PHE A 28 -17.73 -20.34 0.11
C PHE A 28 -16.50 -21.18 -0.23
N TYR A 29 -15.33 -20.54 -0.22
CA TYR A 29 -14.04 -21.20 -0.44
C TYR A 29 -12.97 -20.60 0.47
N THR A 30 -12.18 -21.46 1.11
CA THR A 30 -11.05 -21.07 1.95
C THR A 30 -9.74 -21.25 1.18
N PHE A 31 -9.08 -20.14 0.90
CA PHE A 31 -7.73 -20.14 0.35
C PHE A 31 -6.69 -20.32 1.47
N ILE A 32 -5.67 -21.15 1.22
CA ILE A 32 -4.57 -21.39 2.15
C ILE A 32 -3.28 -20.94 1.49
N TRP A 33 -2.54 -20.06 2.17
CA TRP A 33 -1.22 -19.60 1.75
C TRP A 33 -0.14 -20.21 2.65
N ASP A 34 0.88 -20.78 2.03
CA ASP A 34 2.07 -21.36 2.67
C ASP A 34 3.14 -20.31 3.05
N LYS A 35 2.80 -19.02 2.91
CA LYS A 35 3.67 -17.88 3.22
C LYS A 35 4.91 -17.78 2.32
N THR A 36 4.87 -18.38 1.13
CA THR A 36 5.95 -18.25 0.13
C THR A 36 5.55 -17.45 -1.09
N ASP A 37 6.53 -16.87 -1.77
CA ASP A 37 6.36 -16.20 -3.05
C ASP A 37 6.27 -17.21 -4.22
N ALA A 38 6.19 -16.68 -5.45
CA ALA A 38 6.17 -17.48 -6.68
C ALA A 38 7.43 -18.32 -6.94
N TYR A 39 8.55 -17.99 -6.28
CA TYR A 39 9.83 -18.68 -6.42
C TYR A 39 10.09 -19.66 -5.27
N GLY A 40 9.13 -19.84 -4.36
CA GLY A 40 9.26 -20.70 -3.19
C GLY A 40 10.09 -20.09 -2.06
N GLN A 41 10.40 -18.79 -2.11
CA GLN A 41 11.08 -18.08 -1.04
C GLN A 41 10.10 -17.65 0.05
N ARG A 42 10.56 -17.62 1.30
CA ARG A 42 9.75 -17.19 2.45
C ARG A 42 9.44 -15.71 2.35
N VAL A 43 8.18 -15.36 2.57
CA VAL A 43 7.72 -13.98 2.66
C VAL A 43 7.51 -13.62 4.12
N TYR A 44 8.15 -12.55 4.58
CA TYR A 44 8.11 -12.10 5.96
C TYR A 44 7.10 -10.96 6.16
N GLY A 45 6.57 -10.84 7.38
CA GLY A 45 5.71 -9.73 7.79
C GLY A 45 4.28 -9.82 7.26
N LEU A 46 3.81 -8.80 6.54
CA LEU A 46 2.45 -8.71 6.01
C LEU A 46 2.47 -8.72 4.47
N SER A 47 1.44 -9.27 3.86
CA SER A 47 1.30 -9.28 2.41
C SER A 47 -0.13 -9.01 2.00
N GLU A 48 -0.31 -8.20 0.96
CA GLU A 48 -1.62 -7.94 0.37
C GLU A 48 -1.97 -9.05 -0.63
N ALA A 49 -3.13 -9.66 -0.42
CA ALA A 49 -3.79 -10.58 -1.33
C ALA A 49 -4.82 -9.83 -2.15
N VAL A 50 -4.78 -10.02 -3.46
CA VAL A 50 -5.81 -9.53 -4.38
C VAL A 50 -6.76 -10.67 -4.69
N VAL A 51 -8.02 -10.54 -4.28
CA VAL A 51 -9.08 -11.51 -4.53
C VAL A 51 -10.02 -10.95 -5.59
N SER A 52 -10.18 -11.66 -6.69
CA SER A 52 -11.14 -11.33 -7.75
C SER A 52 -12.22 -12.41 -7.82
N VAL A 53 -13.48 -11.99 -7.73
CA VAL A 53 -14.66 -12.86 -7.88
C VAL A 53 -15.38 -12.47 -9.16
N GLY A 54 -15.53 -13.41 -10.08
CA GLY A 54 -16.18 -13.25 -11.37
C GLY A 54 -17.52 -13.96 -11.40
N PHE A 55 -18.56 -13.29 -11.89
CA PHE A 55 -19.88 -13.89 -12.11
C PHE A 55 -20.16 -14.04 -13.61
N GLU A 56 -20.49 -15.26 -14.02
CA GLU A 56 -20.85 -15.59 -15.39
C GLU A 56 -22.35 -15.90 -15.48
N TYR A 57 -23.03 -15.28 -16.45
CA TYR A 57 -24.47 -15.33 -16.60
C TYR A 57 -24.88 -16.05 -17.89
N GLU A 58 -25.97 -16.80 -17.82
CA GLU A 58 -26.50 -17.55 -18.96
C GLU A 58 -26.83 -16.67 -20.17
N SER A 59 -27.25 -15.42 -19.92
CA SER A 59 -27.61 -14.47 -20.97
C SER A 59 -26.42 -13.84 -21.70
N CYS A 60 -25.18 -14.01 -21.20
CA CYS A 60 -23.99 -13.42 -21.79
C CYS A 60 -22.74 -14.27 -21.46
N LEU A 61 -22.57 -15.35 -22.21
CA LEU A 61 -21.52 -16.36 -21.97
C LEU A 61 -20.10 -15.83 -22.21
N ASP A 62 -19.93 -14.73 -22.96
CA ASP A 62 -18.60 -14.18 -23.28
C ASP A 62 -18.15 -13.08 -22.29
N LEU A 63 -18.96 -12.76 -21.27
CA LEU A 63 -18.65 -11.70 -20.32
C LEU A 63 -18.72 -12.19 -18.87
N ILE A 64 -17.60 -12.04 -18.16
CA ILE A 64 -17.51 -12.28 -16.73
C ILE A 64 -17.49 -10.94 -16.01
N LEU A 65 -18.45 -10.73 -15.09
CA LEU A 65 -18.48 -9.53 -14.24
C LEU A 65 -17.55 -9.72 -13.04
N TRP A 66 -16.45 -8.99 -13.01
CA TRP A 66 -15.43 -9.09 -11.97
C TRP A 66 -15.60 -8.04 -10.87
N GLU A 67 -15.58 -8.49 -9.63
CA GLU A 67 -15.30 -7.65 -8.46
C GLU A 67 -13.91 -7.99 -7.91
N LYS A 68 -13.16 -6.94 -7.53
CA LYS A 68 -11.81 -7.06 -6.96
C LYS A 68 -11.82 -6.53 -5.52
N ARG A 69 -11.20 -7.27 -4.60
CA ARG A 69 -11.03 -6.92 -3.20
C ARG A 69 -9.58 -7.17 -2.78
N THR A 70 -9.12 -6.45 -1.76
CA THR A 70 -7.82 -6.69 -1.12
C THR A 70 -8.03 -7.26 0.28
N ALA A 71 -7.11 -8.12 0.71
CA ALA A 71 -7.06 -8.69 2.06
C ALA A 71 -5.61 -8.74 2.54
N ILE A 72 -5.36 -8.51 3.82
CA ILE A 72 -4.03 -8.61 4.41
C ILE A 72 -3.83 -10.02 4.96
N LEU A 73 -2.75 -10.68 4.56
CA LEU A 73 -2.32 -11.99 5.05
C LEU A 73 -1.00 -11.86 5.80
N GLN A 74 -0.87 -12.61 6.89
CA GLN A 74 0.37 -12.65 7.67
C GLN A 74 1.33 -13.70 7.10
N GLY A 75 2.55 -13.26 6.79
CA GLY A 75 3.67 -14.08 6.35
C GLY A 75 4.41 -14.78 7.50
N TYR A 76 5.68 -15.09 7.26
CA TYR A 76 6.60 -15.57 8.27
C TYR A 76 6.97 -14.47 9.26
N GLU A 77 7.20 -14.86 10.50
CA GLU A 77 7.75 -13.98 11.53
C GLU A 77 9.28 -14.07 11.49
N LEU A 78 9.96 -12.98 11.88
CA LEU A 78 11.40 -13.00 12.02
C LEU A 78 11.79 -13.74 13.31
N ASP A 79 12.79 -14.62 13.22
CA ASP A 79 13.39 -15.25 14.39
C ASP A 79 14.51 -14.36 14.93
N ALA A 80 14.28 -13.76 16.11
CA ALA A 80 15.27 -12.93 16.77
C ALA A 80 16.48 -13.73 17.27
N SER A 81 16.26 -14.93 17.83
CA SER A 81 17.26 -15.61 18.67
C SER A 81 17.99 -16.75 17.96
N ASN A 82 17.40 -17.32 16.90
CA ASN A 82 17.96 -18.47 16.17
C ASN A 82 18.29 -19.65 17.09
N MET A 83 17.44 -19.91 18.09
CA MET A 83 17.62 -20.97 19.09
C MET A 83 16.69 -22.15 18.80
N GLY A 84 16.70 -22.66 17.57
CA GLY A 84 15.90 -23.81 17.16
C GLY A 84 14.39 -23.56 17.26
N GLY A 85 13.95 -22.34 16.91
CA GLY A 85 12.55 -21.91 16.99
C GLY A 85 12.12 -21.33 18.34
N TRP A 86 13.02 -21.31 19.33
CA TRP A 86 12.79 -20.61 20.60
C TRP A 86 13.35 -19.19 20.56
N THR A 87 12.74 -18.30 21.34
CA THR A 87 13.19 -16.92 21.53
C THR A 87 13.55 -16.64 22.99
N LEU A 88 14.56 -15.78 23.20
CA LEU A 88 14.88 -15.27 24.54
C LEU A 88 13.90 -14.15 24.91
N ASP A 89 13.32 -14.21 26.11
CA ASP A 89 12.28 -13.27 26.57
C ASP A 89 12.65 -11.79 26.36
N LYS A 90 13.93 -11.41 26.55
CA LYS A 90 14.41 -10.02 26.41
C LYS A 90 15.10 -9.70 25.08
N HIS A 91 15.13 -10.64 24.13
CA HIS A 91 15.68 -10.43 22.80
C HIS A 91 14.54 -10.21 21.81
N HIS A 92 14.58 -9.11 21.07
CA HIS A 92 13.49 -8.67 20.19
C HIS A 92 14.07 -8.31 18.82
N ILE A 93 13.25 -8.36 17.77
CA ILE A 93 13.66 -7.97 16.42
C ILE A 93 12.60 -7.09 15.76
N LEU A 94 13.07 -6.04 15.07
CA LEU A 94 12.22 -5.14 14.31
C LEU A 94 12.31 -5.48 12.81
N ASP A 95 11.18 -5.82 12.23
CA ASP A 95 11.01 -5.83 10.77
C ASP A 95 10.75 -4.39 10.31
N VAL A 96 11.80 -3.75 9.82
CA VAL A 96 11.75 -2.35 9.35
C VAL A 96 10.89 -2.18 8.11
N GLN A 97 10.86 -3.19 7.22
CA GLN A 97 10.13 -3.10 5.95
C GLN A 97 8.62 -3.20 6.17
N ASN A 98 8.19 -4.13 7.03
CA ASN A 98 6.78 -4.35 7.32
C ASN A 98 6.26 -3.53 8.52
N GLY A 99 7.17 -2.91 9.27
CA GLY A 99 6.83 -2.14 10.47
C GLY A 99 6.25 -3.02 11.57
N ILE A 100 6.93 -4.12 11.91
CA ILE A 100 6.48 -5.08 12.94
C ILE A 100 7.60 -5.32 13.95
N LEU A 101 7.29 -5.17 15.23
CA LEU A 101 8.19 -5.53 16.32
C LEU A 101 7.79 -6.91 16.85
N TYR A 102 8.67 -7.89 16.68
CA TYR A 102 8.56 -9.24 17.23
C TYR A 102 9.33 -9.31 18.55
N LYS A 103 8.59 -9.42 19.67
CA LYS A 103 9.21 -9.54 20.99
C LYS A 103 9.43 -11.00 21.33
N GLY A 104 10.61 -11.33 21.85
CA GLY A 104 10.98 -12.70 22.25
C GLY A 104 10.15 -13.31 23.39
N ASN A 105 9.25 -12.54 24.01
CA ASN A 105 8.21 -13.03 24.92
C ASN A 105 6.94 -13.55 24.19
N GLY A 106 6.90 -13.47 22.85
CA GLY A 106 5.78 -13.88 22.01
C GLY A 106 4.80 -12.77 21.62
N GLU A 107 5.01 -11.54 22.08
CA GLU A 107 4.17 -10.39 21.72
C GLU A 107 4.58 -9.78 20.38
N ASN A 108 3.62 -9.60 19.47
CA ASN A 108 3.83 -8.98 18.16
C ASN A 108 3.13 -7.63 18.09
N ILE A 109 3.89 -6.56 17.81
CA ILE A 109 3.37 -5.20 17.69
C ILE A 109 3.45 -4.76 16.23
N PHE A 110 2.30 -4.69 15.57
CA PHE A 110 2.17 -4.25 14.18
C PHE A 110 2.09 -2.71 14.12
N ILE A 111 3.25 -2.06 14.09
CA ILE A 111 3.37 -0.59 14.05
C ILE A 111 2.67 -0.02 12.81
N SER A 112 2.74 -0.73 11.68
CA SER A 112 2.05 -0.36 10.43
C SER A 112 0.52 -0.38 10.52
N GLN A 113 -0.07 -1.01 11.54
CA GLN A 113 -1.53 -1.05 11.78
C GLN A 113 -1.98 -0.11 12.91
N GLN A 114 -1.05 0.64 13.51
CA GLN A 114 -1.39 1.67 14.50
C GLN A 114 -2.06 2.88 13.83
N PRO A 115 -2.72 3.77 14.61
CA PRO A 115 -3.34 4.97 14.06
C PRO A 115 -2.36 5.80 13.21
N PRO A 116 -2.79 6.32 12.05
CA PRO A 116 -1.91 7.06 11.15
C PRO A 116 -1.41 8.36 11.79
N VAL A 117 -0.16 8.71 11.49
CA VAL A 117 0.48 9.95 11.97
C VAL A 117 0.37 11.03 10.90
N ILE A 118 -0.10 12.21 11.28
CA ILE A 118 -0.15 13.39 10.41
C ILE A 118 1.09 14.27 10.64
N SER A 119 1.69 14.77 9.56
CA SER A 119 2.84 15.69 9.60
C SER A 119 2.76 16.72 8.47
N SER A 120 3.51 17.82 8.61
CA SER A 120 3.62 18.85 7.57
C SER A 120 4.92 18.66 6.78
N ILE A 121 4.80 18.44 5.47
CA ILE A 121 5.96 18.28 4.57
C ILE A 121 6.35 19.58 3.85
N MET A 122 5.45 20.58 3.84
CA MET A 122 5.64 21.86 3.18
C MET A 122 4.68 22.91 3.76
N GLY A 123 5.12 24.17 3.78
CA GLY A 123 4.38 25.27 4.41
C GLY A 123 4.79 25.52 5.85
N ASN A 124 4.52 26.73 6.33
CA ASN A 124 4.80 27.17 7.70
C ASN A 124 3.68 28.08 8.26
N GLY A 125 2.49 28.01 7.67
CA GLY A 125 1.35 28.86 8.02
C GLY A 125 1.44 30.31 7.54
N ARG A 126 2.54 30.75 6.91
CA ARG A 126 2.69 32.10 6.35
C ARG A 126 2.65 32.11 4.84
N ARG A 127 1.93 33.09 4.27
CA ARG A 127 1.84 33.28 2.82
C ARG A 127 3.18 33.76 2.24
N ARG A 128 3.60 33.20 1.12
CA ARG A 128 4.72 33.73 0.30
C ARG A 128 4.28 34.95 -0.52
N SER A 129 5.24 35.69 -1.08
CA SER A 129 4.96 36.69 -2.11
C SER A 129 4.56 36.05 -3.44
N ILE A 130 3.84 36.79 -4.28
CA ILE A 130 3.40 36.34 -5.59
C ILE A 130 4.58 35.95 -6.50
N SER A 131 5.72 36.65 -6.38
CA SER A 131 6.94 36.47 -7.17
C SER A 131 7.79 35.24 -6.84
N CYS A 132 7.51 34.53 -5.74
CA CYS A 132 8.17 33.28 -5.39
C CYS A 132 9.74 33.29 -5.36
N PRO A 133 10.43 34.31 -4.78
CA PRO A 133 11.87 34.50 -4.97
C PRO A 133 12.76 33.42 -4.33
N SER A 134 12.26 32.71 -3.31
CA SER A 134 13.00 31.67 -2.57
C SER A 134 12.21 30.36 -2.51
N CYS A 135 11.50 30.05 -3.61
CA CYS A 135 10.64 28.88 -3.68
C CYS A 135 11.38 27.57 -4.03
N ASN A 136 12.59 27.66 -4.53
CA ASN A 136 13.43 26.50 -4.85
C ASN A 136 14.34 26.20 -3.66
N GLY A 137 14.42 24.93 -3.24
CA GLY A 137 15.18 24.50 -2.06
C GLY A 137 14.42 23.45 -1.27
N GLN A 138 14.67 23.32 0.04
CA GLN A 138 13.99 22.34 0.90
C GLN A 138 12.47 22.57 0.94
N ALA A 139 11.69 21.49 0.95
CA ALA A 139 10.22 21.54 1.06
C ALA A 139 9.74 21.92 2.45
N GLU A 140 10.35 21.33 3.47
CA GLU A 140 9.95 21.50 4.86
C GLU A 140 9.99 22.99 5.25
N GLY A 141 8.87 23.50 5.77
CA GLY A 141 8.75 24.91 6.16
C GLY A 141 8.73 25.92 4.99
N ASN A 142 8.83 25.48 3.73
CA ASN A 142 8.85 26.37 2.58
C ASN A 142 7.48 27.01 2.36
N LYS A 143 7.44 28.35 2.27
CA LYS A 143 6.19 29.11 2.25
C LYS A 143 5.34 28.75 1.02
N LEU A 144 4.05 28.59 1.25
CA LEU A 144 3.01 28.42 0.24
C LEU A 144 2.16 29.68 0.15
N LEU A 145 1.43 29.87 -0.94
CA LEU A 145 0.46 30.95 -1.10
C LEU A 145 -0.96 30.46 -0.88
N ALA A 146 -1.40 29.48 -1.68
CA ALA A 146 -2.69 28.81 -1.58
C ALA A 146 -2.63 27.49 -2.37
N PRO A 147 -2.34 26.34 -1.73
CA PRO A 147 -2.35 25.04 -2.39
C PRO A 147 -3.79 24.63 -2.72
N LEU A 148 -4.11 24.51 -4.00
CA LEU A 148 -5.47 24.21 -4.50
C LEU A 148 -5.56 22.85 -5.21
N ALA A 149 -4.44 22.30 -5.66
CA ALA A 149 -4.38 21.02 -6.37
C ALA A 149 -3.14 20.23 -5.98
N LEU A 150 -3.26 18.90 -6.00
CA LEU A 150 -2.17 17.96 -5.77
C LEU A 150 -2.22 16.85 -6.83
N ALA A 151 -1.06 16.40 -7.29
CA ALA A 151 -0.93 15.22 -8.13
C ALA A 151 0.39 14.50 -7.85
N CYS A 152 0.38 13.17 -7.83
CA CYS A 152 1.59 12.35 -7.70
C CYS A 152 2.14 12.00 -9.09
N GLY A 153 3.44 12.23 -9.30
CA GLY A 153 4.15 11.79 -10.50
C GLY A 153 4.53 10.31 -10.43
N ALA A 154 4.73 9.69 -11.59
CA ALA A 154 5.19 8.30 -11.69
C ALA A 154 6.60 8.08 -11.13
N ASP A 155 7.37 9.17 -10.96
CA ASP A 155 8.71 9.19 -10.37
C ASP A 155 8.68 9.37 -8.84
N GLY A 156 7.50 9.40 -8.22
CA GLY A 156 7.32 9.63 -6.78
C GLY A 156 7.33 11.11 -6.36
N SER A 157 7.42 12.05 -7.31
CA SER A 157 7.30 13.48 -6.99
C SER A 157 5.86 13.87 -6.67
N ILE A 158 5.68 14.94 -5.90
CA ILE A 158 4.36 15.55 -5.65
C ILE A 158 4.32 16.91 -6.34
N PHE A 159 3.37 17.09 -7.26
CA PHE A 159 3.07 18.37 -7.88
C PHE A 159 2.02 19.11 -7.05
N VAL A 160 2.34 20.33 -6.66
CA VAL A 160 1.52 21.23 -5.85
C VAL A 160 1.10 22.41 -6.71
N GLY A 161 -0.19 22.55 -6.97
CA GLY A 161 -0.79 23.75 -7.56
C GLY A 161 -0.92 24.82 -6.49
N ASP A 162 0.15 25.57 -6.25
CA ASP A 162 0.25 26.64 -5.25
C ASP A 162 -0.19 27.99 -5.85
N PHE A 163 -1.46 28.06 -6.25
CA PHE A 163 -2.10 29.20 -6.91
C PHE A 163 -1.40 29.59 -8.23
N ASN A 164 -0.55 30.61 -8.23
CA ASN A 164 0.10 31.13 -9.43
C ASN A 164 1.35 30.34 -9.84
N TYR A 165 1.80 29.38 -9.03
CA TYR A 165 2.92 28.49 -9.37
C TYR A 165 2.52 27.03 -9.21
N ILE A 166 2.93 26.20 -10.17
CA ILE A 166 3.00 24.76 -10.00
C ILE A 166 4.41 24.42 -9.53
N ARG A 167 4.49 23.76 -8.38
CA ARG A 167 5.75 23.42 -7.70
C ARG A 167 5.86 21.91 -7.59
N ARG A 168 7.03 21.36 -7.88
CA ARG A 168 7.31 19.93 -7.79
C ARG A 168 8.18 19.66 -6.57
N ILE A 169 7.70 18.82 -5.67
CA ILE A 169 8.44 18.26 -4.54
C ILE A 169 9.03 16.92 -5.00
N PHE A 170 10.36 16.78 -4.96
CA PHE A 170 11.06 15.55 -5.30
C PHE A 170 11.11 14.58 -4.12
N PRO A 171 11.30 13.27 -4.35
CA PRO A 171 11.56 12.30 -3.28
C PRO A 171 12.76 12.64 -2.38
N SER A 172 13.69 13.48 -2.85
CA SER A 172 14.81 13.99 -2.06
C SER A 172 14.42 15.04 -1.01
N GLY A 173 13.16 15.49 -0.99
CA GLY A 173 12.68 16.55 -0.10
C GLY A 173 12.89 17.97 -0.62
N ASN A 174 13.46 18.14 -1.81
CA ASN A 174 13.62 19.44 -2.46
C ASN A 174 12.40 19.82 -3.31
N VAL A 175 12.22 21.13 -3.51
CA VAL A 175 11.15 21.74 -4.30
C VAL A 175 11.75 22.59 -5.41
N THR A 176 11.15 22.52 -6.59
CA THR A 176 11.38 23.49 -7.67
C THR A 176 10.07 23.95 -8.30
N SER A 177 9.98 25.23 -8.62
CA SER A 177 8.90 25.75 -9.47
C SER A 177 9.06 25.25 -10.91
N VAL A 178 8.01 24.67 -11.47
CA VAL A 178 8.03 24.08 -12.83
C VAL A 178 7.15 24.83 -13.83
N MET A 179 6.16 25.59 -13.35
CA MET A 179 5.30 26.43 -14.19
C MET A 179 4.78 27.63 -13.38
N GLU A 180 4.68 28.78 -14.05
CA GLU A 180 3.99 29.98 -13.57
C GLU A 180 2.71 30.17 -14.39
N LEU A 181 1.59 30.39 -13.71
CA LEU A 181 0.30 30.70 -14.33
C LEU A 181 0.11 32.22 -14.30
N ARG A 182 -0.06 32.82 -15.47
CA ARG A 182 -0.29 34.26 -15.66
C ARG A 182 -1.74 34.56 -15.97
#